data_AF-A0A0Q4RTT3-F1
#
_entry.id   AF-A0A0Q4RTT3-F1
#
_cell.length_a   1.000
_cell.length_b   1.000
_cell.length_c   1.000
_cell.angle_alpha   90.00
_cell.angle_beta   90.00
_cell.angle_gamma   90.00
#
_symmetry.space_group_name_H-M   'P 1'
#
loop_
_entity.id
_entity.type
_entity.pdbx_description
1 polymer ?
#
loop_
_entity_poly.entity_id
_entity_poly.type
_entity_poly.pdbx_seq_one_letter_code
_entity_poly.pdbx_strand_id
1 'polypeptide(L)' 'MEQLDTIVEKLENGDVPLETAIDLFQEGMRLSKLCSGKLEQVEQKIETLIETEQGFQKKTFAPPSEDKGE' A
#
# COMPACT_ATOMS: atom_id res chain seq x y z
N MET A 1 -0.84 11.19 3.17
CA MET A 1 -0.44 10.35 4.32
C MET A 1 -0.78 11.06 5.62
N GLU A 2 -0.49 12.37 5.73
CA GLU A 2 -0.82 13.23 6.89
C GLU A 2 -2.20 13.01 7.53
N GLN A 3 -3.26 12.79 6.74
CA GLN A 3 -4.60 12.52 7.27
C GLN A 3 -4.71 11.16 7.99
N LEU A 4 -4.05 10.13 7.48
CA LEU A 4 -4.00 8.81 8.12
C LEU A 4 -3.17 8.88 9.40
N ASP A 5 -2.04 9.59 9.36
CA ASP A 5 -1.17 9.79 10.52
C ASP A 5 -1.92 10.52 11.65
N THR A 6 -2.66 11.58 11.31
CA THR A 6 -3.53 12.30 12.26
C THR A 6 -4.61 11.40 12.87
N ILE A 7 -5.18 10.47 12.08
CA ILE A 7 -6.19 9.52 12.57
C ILE A 7 -5.55 8.52 13.55
N VAL A 8 -4.36 7.99 13.21
CA VAL A 8 -3.61 7.08 14.08
C VAL A 8 -3.28 7.76 15.41
N GLU A 9 -2.70 8.96 15.37
CA GLU A 9 -2.39 9.72 16.59
C GLU A 9 -3.63 9.94 17.47
N LYS A 10 -4.79 10.29 16.87
CA LYS A 10 -6.04 10.45 17.62
C LYS A 10 -6.52 9.17 18.27
N LEU A 11 -6.42 8.04 17.57
CA LEU A 11 -6.82 6.74 18.11
C LEU A 11 -5.87 6.24 19.21
N GLU A 12 -4.57 6.50 19.08
CA GLU A 12 -3.54 6.12 20.06
C GLU A 12 -3.63 6.94 21.36
N ASN A 13 -4.09 8.18 21.29
CA ASN A 13 -4.28 9.04 22.46
C ASN A 13 -5.35 8.52 23.45
N GLY A 14 -6.24 7.62 23.03
CA GLY A 14 -7.18 6.92 23.92
C GLY A 14 -8.35 7.75 24.49
N ASP A 15 -8.27 9.09 24.45
CA ASP A 15 -9.29 10.02 24.93
C ASP A 15 -10.44 10.28 23.92
N VAL A 16 -10.64 9.37 22.98
CA VAL A 16 -11.67 9.49 21.93
C VAL A 16 -12.91 8.70 22.32
N PRO A 17 -14.11 9.30 22.31
CA PRO A 17 -15.36 8.57 22.51
C PRO A 17 -15.52 7.41 21.54
N LEU A 18 -16.07 6.29 21.99
CA LEU A 18 -16.17 5.05 21.21
C LEU A 18 -16.78 5.25 19.81
N GLU A 19 -17.88 6.00 19.73
CA GLU A 19 -18.54 6.29 18.44
C GLU A 19 -17.60 7.02 17.47
N THR A 20 -16.88 8.03 17.96
CA THR A 20 -15.88 8.77 17.17
C THR A 20 -14.69 7.88 16.81
N ALA A 21 -14.27 6.98 17.69
CA ALA A 21 -13.18 6.03 17.40
C ALA A 21 -13.56 5.06 16.27
N ILE A 22 -14.82 4.61 16.23
CA ILE A 22 -15.35 3.77 15.15
C ILE A 22 -15.32 4.53 13.81
N ASP A 23 -15.77 5.79 13.79
CA ASP A 23 -15.75 6.62 12.58
C ASP A 23 -14.32 6.86 12.07
N LEU A 24 -13.40 7.22 12.99
CA LEU A 24 -11.99 7.42 12.69
C LEU A 24 -11.33 6.13 12.16
N PHE A 25 -11.65 4.98 12.74
CA PHE A 25 -11.14 3.70 12.28
C PHE A 25 -11.60 3.37 10.86
N GLN A 26 -12.89 3.57 10.57
CA GLN A 26 -13.43 3.35 9.21
C GLN A 26 -12.76 4.25 8.18
N GLU A 27 -12.56 5.53 8.51
CA GLU A 27 -11.87 6.46 7.63
C GLU A 27 -10.39 6.09 7.45
N GLY A 28 -9.72 5.68 8.53
CA GLY A 28 -8.33 5.17 8.48
C GLY A 28 -8.20 3.95 7.56
N MET A 29 -9.12 3.00 7.63
CA MET A 29 -9.15 1.84 6.74
C MET A 29 -9.35 2.24 5.27
N ARG A 30 -10.24 3.20 5.00
CA ARG A 30 -10.49 3.71 3.65
C ARG A 30 -9.22 4.35 3.06
N LEU A 31 -8.55 5.20 3.84
CA LEU A 31 -7.30 5.85 3.43
C LEU A 31 -6.16 4.85 3.23
N SER A 32 -6.04 3.86 4.12
CA SER A 32 -5.06 2.77 3.99
C SER A 32 -5.24 2.02 2.67
N LYS A 33 -6.47 1.60 2.36
CA LYS A 33 -6.80 0.91 1.09
C LYS A 33 -6.49 1.76 -0.13
N LEU A 34 -6.73 3.07 -0.06
CA LEU A 34 -6.39 4.00 -1.13
C LEU A 34 -4.87 4.06 -1.36
N CYS A 35 -4.07 4.10 -0.30
CA CYS A 35 -2.61 4.08 -0.39
C CYS A 35 -2.11 2.79 -1.02
N SER A 36 -2.59 1.63 -0.56
CA SER A 36 -2.23 0.33 -1.13
C SER A 36 -2.56 0.25 -2.62
N GLY A 37 -3.75 0.70 -3.04
CA GLY A 37 -4.13 0.68 -4.46
C GLY A 37 -3.30 1.63 -5.33
N LYS A 38 -2.76 2.72 -4.77
CA LYS A 38 -1.82 3.59 -5.50
C LYS A 38 -0.45 2.93 -5.66
N LEU A 39 0.03 2.24 -4.62
CA LEU A 39 1.28 1.49 -4.69
C LEU A 39 1.19 0.38 -5.75
N GLU A 40 0.10 -0.39 -5.74
CA GLU A 40 -0.14 -1.43 -6.75
C GLU A 40 -0.15 -0.87 -8.18
N GLN A 41 -0.77 0.29 -8.40
CA GLN A 41 -0.75 0.95 -9.71
C GLN A 41 0.65 1.43 -10.13
N VAL A 42 1.46 1.86 -9.16
CA VAL A 42 2.85 2.28 -9.42
C VAL A 42 3.70 1.05 -9.74
N GLU A 43 3.57 -0.03 -8.97
CA GLU A 43 4.22 -1.31 -9.23
C GLU A 43 3.90 -1.82 -10.64
N GLN A 44 2.63 -1.82 -11.04
CA GLN A 44 2.24 -2.22 -12.40
C GLN A 44 2.82 -1.34 -13.51
N LYS A 45 3.06 -0.05 -13.23
CA LYS A 45 3.60 0.91 -14.22
C LYS A 45 5.13 0.90 -14.29
N ILE A 46 5.82 0.40 -13.28
CA ILE A 46 7.26 0.25 -13.31
C ILE A 46 7.58 -0.94 -14.21
N GLU A 47 7.89 -0.64 -15.46
CA GLU A 47 8.48 -1.59 -16.40
C GLU A 47 9.98 -1.70 -16.09
N THR A 48 10.44 -2.89 -15.71
CA THR A 48 11.87 -3.19 -15.61
C THR A 48 12.37 -3.59 -16.99
N LEU A 49 13.39 -2.88 -17.49
CA LEU A 49 14.19 -3.31 -18.64
C LEU A 49 15.09 -4.46 -18.19
N ILE A 50 14.76 -5.68 -18.62
CA ILE A 50 15.55 -6.88 -18.34
C ILE A 50 16.37 -7.19 -19.58
N GLU A 51 17.68 -7.29 -19.42
CA GLU A 51 18.55 -7.78 -20.48
C GLU A 51 18.41 -9.31 -20.57
N THR A 52 18.08 -9.81 -21.76
CA THR A 52 17.98 -11.24 -22.08
C THR A 52 18.96 -11.58 -23.20
N GLU A 53 19.21 -12.86 -23.46
CA GLU A 53 20.05 -13.30 -24.58
C GLU A 53 19.55 -12.81 -25.96
N GLN A 54 18.29 -12.37 -26.04
CA GLN A 54 17.65 -11.82 -27.23
C GLN A 54 17.58 -10.27 -27.23
N GLY A 55 18.26 -9.61 -26.29
CA GLY A 55 18.24 -8.16 -26.09
C GLY A 55 17.37 -7.71 -24.91
N PHE A 56 17.08 -6.41 -24.83
CA PHE A 56 16.28 -5.85 -23.73
C PHE A 56 14.78 -6.17 -23.88
N GLN A 57 14.19 -6.80 -22.87
CA GLN A 57 12.75 -7.02 -22.78
C GLN A 57 12.14 -6.25 -21.61
N LYS A 58 10.99 -5.63 -21.85
CA LYS A 58 10.19 -4.97 -20.83
C LYS A 58 9.42 -6.04 -20.05
N LYS A 59 9.64 -6.14 -18.74
CA LYS A 59 8.75 -6.88 -17.84
C LYS A 59 8.07 -5.91 -16.88
N THR A 60 6.76 -6.09 -16.70
CA THR A 60 6.02 -5.49 -15.59
C THR A 60 6.64 -5.96 -14.27
N PHE A 61 6.87 -5.05 -13.34
CA PHE A 61 7.30 -5.39 -11.99
C PHE A 61 6.21 -6.23 -11.31
N ALA A 62 6.35 -7.54 -11.34
CA ALA A 62 5.58 -8.41 -10.47
C ALA A 62 6.25 -8.37 -9.09
N PRO A 63 5.48 -8.29 -7.98
CA PRO A 63 6.06 -8.51 -6.66
C PRO A 63 6.78 -9.86 -6.66
N PRO A 64 7.90 -10.01 -5.93
CA PRO A 64 8.57 -11.29 -5.81
C PRO A 64 7.55 -12.28 -5.22
N SER A 65 6.98 -13.11 -6.10
CA SER A 65 6.20 -14.26 -5.69
C SER A 65 7.06 -15.04 -4.73
N GLU A 66 6.52 -15.29 -3.54
CA GLU A 66 7.08 -16.15 -2.52
C GLU A 66 7.84 -17.30 -3.19
N ASP A 67 9.15 -17.33 -2.97
CA ASP A 67 9.96 -18.52 -3.11
C ASP A 67 9.34 -19.57 -2.18
N LYS A 68 8.35 -20.32 -2.69
CA LYS A 68 8.02 -21.61 -2.13
C LYS A 68 9.23 -22.48 -2.47
N GLY A 69 10.18 -22.47 -1.54
CA GLY A 69 11.27 -23.42 -1.52
C GLY A 69 10.74 -24.82 -1.79
N GLU A 70 11.35 -25.47 -2.77
CA GLU A 70 11.38 -26.92 -2.87
C GLU A 70 12.33 -27.50 -1.81
#